data_AF-A0A6S6G425-F1
#
_entry.id   AF-A0A6S6G425-F1
#
_cell.length_a   1.000
_cell.length_b   1.000
_cell.length_c   1.000
_cell.angle_alpha   90.00
_cell.angle_beta   90.00
_cell.angle_gamma   90.00
#
_symmetry.space_group_name_H-M   'P 1'
#
loop_
_entity.id
_entity.type
_entity.pdbx_description
1 polymer ?
#
loop_
_entity_poly.entity_id
_entity_poly.type
_entity_poly.pdbx_seq_one_letter_code
_entity_poly.pdbx_strand_id
1 'polypeptide(L)' 'MSAAPRLAEIARRLGQLRPDWSNPERYFENRSELERDMRRLAKQLEREHG' A
#
# COMPACT_ATOMS: atom_id res chain seq x y z
N MET A 1 0.27 -16.21 -6.89
CA MET A 1 0.62 -15.89 -5.49
C MET A 1 -0.66 -15.45 -4.81
N SER A 2 -1.00 -15.97 -3.63
CA SER A 2 -2.22 -15.55 -2.93
C SER A 2 -2.15 -14.04 -2.60
N ALA A 3 -3.31 -13.37 -2.55
CA ALA A 3 -3.39 -11.95 -2.24
C ALA A 3 -3.00 -11.62 -0.78
N ALA A 4 -3.13 -12.59 0.13
CA ALA A 4 -2.97 -12.39 1.57
C ALA A 4 -1.56 -11.90 1.99
N PRO A 5 -0.43 -12.47 1.52
CA PRO A 5 0.90 -11.92 1.81
C PRO A 5 1.08 -10.47 1.36
N ARG A 6 0.51 -10.11 0.20
CA ARG A 6 0.62 -8.76 -0.34
C ARG A 6 -0.22 -7.76 0.44
N LEU A 7 -1.42 -8.17 0.87
CA LEU A 7 -2.26 -7.39 1.76
C LEU A 7 -1.58 -7.17 3.12
N ALA A 8 -1.00 -8.22 3.70
CA ALA A 8 -0.29 -8.13 4.98
C ALA A 8 0.90 -7.15 4.91
N GLU A 9 1.64 -7.15 3.80
CA GLU A 9 2.75 -6.22 3.60
C GLU A 9 2.28 -4.76 3.48
N ILE A 10 1.21 -4.51 2.73
CA ILE A 10 0.62 -3.17 2.61
C ILE A 10 0.13 -2.69 3.99
N ALA A 11 -0.55 -3.55 4.75
CA ALA A 11 -1.03 -3.22 6.09
C ALA A 11 0.11 -2.89 7.05
N ARG A 12 1.21 -3.66 7.01
CA ARG A 12 2.42 -3.41 7.81
C ARG A 12 3.02 -2.04 7.50
N ARG A 13 3.26 -1.75 6.21
CA ARG A 13 3.83 -0.46 5.76
C ARG A 13 2.92 0.72 6.12
N LEU A 14 1.60 0.56 6.01
CA LEU A 14 0.63 1.58 6.40
C LEU A 14 0.69 1.88 7.91
N GLY A 15 0.79 0.85 8.76
CA GLY A 15 0.92 1.02 10.21
C GLY A 15 2.20 1.74 10.63
N GLN A 16 3.26 1.61 9.84
CA GLN A 16 4.56 2.27 10.04
C GLN A 16 4.62 3.68 9.42
N LEU A 17 3.60 4.09 8.66
CA LEU A 17 3.58 5.39 8.01
C LEU A 17 3.45 6.50 9.08
N ARG A 18 4.45 7.38 9.13
CA ARG A 18 4.50 8.50 10.07
C ARG A 18 5.02 9.75 9.36
N PRO A 19 4.46 10.93 9.65
CA PRO A 19 5.02 12.19 9.17
C PRO A 19 6.44 12.36 9.71
N ASP A 20 7.35 12.72 8.83
CA ASP A 20 8.70 13.15 9.18
C ASP A 20 8.77 14.66 8.95
N TRP A 21 8.90 15.44 10.03
CA TRP A 21 8.93 16.90 9.94
C TRP A 21 10.22 17.42 9.29
N SER A 22 11.28 16.61 9.24
CA SER A 22 12.50 16.95 8.51
C SER A 22 12.38 16.70 7.01
N ASN A 23 11.44 15.84 6.59
CA ASN A 23 11.14 15.55 5.20
C ASN A 23 9.64 15.20 5.03
N PRO A 24 8.76 16.22 4.97
CA PRO A 24 7.33 16.00 4.88
C PRO A 24 6.91 15.37 3.54
N GLU A 25 7.64 15.64 2.46
CA GLU A 25 7.38 15.09 1.13
C GLU A 25 7.44 13.56 1.13
N ARG A 26 8.41 12.98 1.85
CA ARG A 26 8.57 11.54 1.99
C ARG A 26 7.33 10.83 2.55
N TYR A 27 6.58 11.49 3.45
CA TYR A 27 5.32 10.93 3.94
C TYR A 27 4.28 10.82 2.81
N PHE A 28 4.12 11.87 2.01
CA PHE A 28 3.16 11.91 0.91
C PHE A 28 3.55 10.95 -0.23
N GLU A 29 4.84 10.82 -0.51
CA GLU A 29 5.38 9.85 -1.47
C GLU A 29 5.06 8.41 -1.03
N ASN A 30 5.45 8.05 0.20
CA ASN A 30 5.20 6.72 0.76
C ASN A 30 3.70 6.40 0.80
N ARG A 31 2.86 7.37 1.17
CA ARG A 31 1.40 7.23 1.13
C ARG A 31 0.89 6.97 -0.29
N SER A 32 1.39 7.71 -1.27
CA SER A 32 0.97 7.57 -2.67
C SER A 32 1.40 6.24 -3.28
N GLU A 33 2.58 5.73 -2.91
CA GLU A 33 3.02 4.38 -3.30
C GLU A 33 2.11 3.31 -2.71
N LEU A 34 1.80 3.39 -1.42
CA LEU A 34 0.89 2.45 -0.75
C LEU A 34 -0.50 2.45 -1.40
N GLU A 35 -1.02 3.62 -1.74
CA GLU A 35 -2.30 3.73 -2.44
C GLU A 35 -2.27 3.05 -3.81
N ARG A 36 -1.18 3.24 -4.58
CA ARG A 36 -1.00 2.55 -5.87
C ARG A 36 -0.93 1.04 -5.72
N ASP A 37 -0.19 0.56 -4.72
CA ASP A 37 -0.06 -0.88 -4.43
C ASP A 37 -1.41 -1.51 -4.04
N MET A 38 -2.20 -0.82 -3.22
CA MET A 38 -3.54 -1.25 -2.83
C MET A 38 -4.49 -1.29 -4.03
N ARG A 39 -4.49 -0.25 -4.87
CA ARG A 39 -5.31 -0.21 -6.10
C ARG A 39 -4.95 -1.35 -7.06
N ARG A 40 -3.66 -1.68 -7.20
CA ARG A 40 -3.21 -2.81 -8.03
C ARG A 40 -3.71 -4.14 -7.47
N LEU A 41 -3.64 -4.33 -6.15
CA LEU A 41 -4.13 -5.53 -5.50
C LEU A 41 -5.64 -5.70 -5.67
N ALA A 42 -6.41 -4.63 -5.50
CA ALA A 42 -7.86 -4.64 -5.72
C ALA A 42 -8.22 -5.07 -7.15
N LYS A 43 -7.57 -4.45 -8.16
CA LYS A 43 -7.77 -4.82 -9.58
C LYS A 43 -7.38 -6.27 -9.88
N GLN A 44 -6.37 -6.80 -9.20
CA GLN A 44 -5.99 -8.21 -9.35
C GLN A 44 -7.08 -9.13 -8.79
N LEU A 45 -7.56 -8.85 -7.58
CA LEU A 45 -8.63 -9.61 -6.94
C LEU A 45 -9.95 -9.56 -7.74
N GLU A 46 -10.32 -8.40 -8.28
CA GLU A 46 -11.47 -8.24 -9.16
C GLU A 46 -11.37 -9.15 -10.40
N ARG A 47 -10.17 -9.34 -10.96
CA ARG A 47 -9.95 -10.24 -12.12
C ARG A 47 -9.94 -11.71 -11.73
N GLU A 48 -9.53 -12.04 -10.51
CA GLU A 48 -9.45 -13.43 -10.02
C GLU A 48 -10.82 -13.96 -9.55
N HIS A 49 -11.75 -13.06 -9.18
CA HIS A 49 -13.06 -13.39 -8.64
C HIS A 49 -14.26 -12.87 -9.47
N GLY A 50 -13.99 -12.23 -10.60
CA GLY A 50 -14.99 -11.72 -11.54
C GLY A 50 -15.23 -12.62 -12.75
#